data_AF-A0A7V4FYL7-F1
#
_entry.id   AF-A0A7V4FYL7-F1
#
_cell.length_a   1.000
_cell.length_b   1.000
_cell.length_c   1.000
_cell.angle_alpha   90.00
_cell.angle_beta   90.00
_cell.angle_gamma   90.00
#
_symmetry.space_group_name_H-M   'P 1'
#
loop_
_entity.id
_entity.type
_entity.pdbx_description
1 polymer ?
#
loop_
_entity_poly.entity_id
_entity_poly.type
_entity_poly.pdbx_seq_one_letter_code
_entity_poly.pdbx_strand_id
1 'polypeptide(L)'
;MTEPAQHAIALETGTAHISASVTGDDVARLASNPRFTVFKFRDNLTDLIEFNGSAGNPFTKKELRQAVAYAIDTAAMCQAVAPGACAVARTIGNANFGGYLAKWDNEPYYEYNLAKAKELFAASGHKPGDLTVRLLGQNDSRTGLMAQVIQASLAQLGITVKINLVEVAVYNQMQNDPTAYDMIIARAAGGDFIFSPWLLIYDQNRNKGTTRSFFKDDQLQALLMTVSSIDGFTPENVDAFHQYQKEKLYAYGMLSFLNNVVGVKGITKVVRDTRGQIIPGACEYAPDFK
;
A
#
# COMPACT_ATOMS: atom_id res chain seq x y z
N MET A 1 -16.55 -6.74 -20.45
CA MET A 1 -15.28 -7.48 -20.66
C MET A 1 -14.81 -7.92 -19.29
N THR A 2 -14.50 -9.21 -19.13
CA THR A 2 -14.14 -9.80 -17.82
C THR A 2 -12.72 -10.33 -17.78
N GLU A 3 -12.09 -10.55 -18.94
CA GLU A 3 -10.72 -11.06 -19.04
C GLU A 3 -9.75 -10.00 -19.55
N PRO A 4 -8.57 -9.81 -18.93
CA PRO A 4 -7.57 -8.81 -19.32
C PRO A 4 -7.16 -8.87 -20.80
N ALA A 5 -7.03 -10.05 -21.39
CA ALA A 5 -6.66 -10.23 -22.80
C ALA A 5 -7.70 -9.65 -23.78
N GLN A 6 -8.98 -9.64 -23.41
CA GLN A 6 -10.06 -9.08 -24.23
C GLN A 6 -9.95 -7.55 -24.35
N HIS A 7 -9.35 -6.88 -23.35
CA HIS A 7 -9.22 -5.43 -23.35
C HIS A 7 -8.23 -4.93 -24.40
N ALA A 8 -7.09 -5.61 -24.57
CA ALA A 8 -6.12 -5.26 -25.61
C ALA A 8 -6.71 -5.47 -27.02
N ILE A 9 -7.37 -6.61 -27.24
CA ILE A 9 -8.06 -6.89 -28.51
C ILE A 9 -9.12 -5.82 -28.79
N ALA A 10 -9.95 -5.45 -27.81
CA ALA A 10 -10.99 -4.46 -28.00
C ALA A 10 -10.43 -3.08 -28.41
N LEU A 11 -9.28 -2.68 -27.87
CA LEU A 11 -8.56 -1.47 -28.29
C LEU A 11 -8.02 -1.58 -29.72
N GLU A 12 -7.47 -2.74 -30.10
CA GLU A 12 -6.92 -2.99 -31.44
C GLU A 12 -7.99 -3.03 -32.53
N THR A 13 -9.10 -3.71 -32.25
CA THR A 13 -10.26 -3.82 -33.16
C THR A 13 -11.15 -2.57 -33.15
N GLY A 14 -10.92 -1.65 -32.22
CA GLY A 14 -11.71 -0.41 -32.09
C GLY A 14 -13.11 -0.62 -31.49
N THR A 15 -13.36 -1.74 -30.82
CA THR A 15 -14.63 -1.94 -30.09
C THR A 15 -14.61 -1.30 -28.71
N ALA A 16 -13.43 -0.87 -28.23
CA ALA A 16 -13.26 0.04 -27.11
C ALA A 16 -12.25 1.14 -27.46
N HIS A 17 -12.47 2.36 -26.97
CA HIS A 17 -11.54 3.49 -27.14
C HIS A 17 -10.58 3.66 -25.96
N ILE A 18 -10.91 3.11 -24.80
CA ILE A 18 -10.14 3.26 -23.57
C ILE A 18 -10.29 2.03 -22.68
N SER A 19 -9.22 1.64 -21.98
CA SER A 19 -9.26 0.57 -20.99
C SER A 19 -8.25 0.78 -19.86
N ALA A 20 -8.68 0.48 -18.63
CA ALA A 20 -7.84 0.45 -17.42
C ALA A 20 -7.36 -0.95 -17.02
N SER A 21 -7.68 -1.98 -17.81
CA SER A 21 -7.49 -3.40 -17.44
C SER A 21 -6.59 -4.16 -18.42
N VAL A 22 -5.69 -3.43 -19.07
CA VAL A 22 -4.71 -4.00 -20.01
C VAL A 22 -3.56 -4.64 -19.22
N THR A 23 -3.12 -5.84 -19.64
CA THR A 23 -2.00 -6.55 -19.00
C THR A 23 -0.68 -5.81 -19.16
N GLY A 24 0.32 -6.10 -18.32
CA GLY A 24 1.65 -5.48 -18.43
C GLY A 24 2.32 -5.72 -19.79
N ASP A 25 2.23 -6.94 -20.32
CA ASP A 25 2.80 -7.31 -21.62
C ASP A 25 2.11 -6.55 -22.77
N ASP A 26 0.78 -6.46 -22.73
CA ASP A 26 0.02 -5.70 -23.73
C ASP A 26 0.27 -4.19 -23.63
N VAL A 27 0.45 -3.64 -22.41
CA VAL A 27 0.80 -2.22 -22.24
C VAL A 27 2.12 -1.91 -22.94
N ALA A 28 3.15 -2.74 -22.78
CA ALA A 28 4.44 -2.52 -23.43
C ALA A 28 4.30 -2.55 -24.97
N ARG A 29 3.55 -3.52 -25.49
CA ARG A 29 3.25 -3.62 -26.92
C ARG A 29 2.45 -2.41 -27.43
N LEU A 30 1.37 -2.02 -26.76
CA LEU A 30 0.51 -0.91 -27.15
C LEU A 30 1.21 0.46 -27.00
N ALA A 31 2.10 0.62 -26.02
CA ALA A 31 2.93 1.83 -25.86
C ALA A 31 3.86 2.07 -27.06
N SER A 32 4.30 1.01 -27.75
CA SER A 32 5.13 1.11 -28.95
C SER A 32 4.33 1.41 -30.23
N ASN A 33 3.00 1.30 -30.17
CA ASN A 33 2.14 1.49 -31.33
C ASN A 33 1.57 2.91 -31.36
N PRO A 34 1.80 3.69 -32.44
CA PRO A 34 1.39 5.09 -32.51
C PRO A 34 -0.13 5.31 -32.52
N ARG A 35 -0.95 4.25 -32.62
CA ARG A 35 -2.41 4.31 -32.48
C ARG A 35 -2.89 4.50 -31.04
N PHE A 36 -2.02 4.29 -30.04
CA PHE A 36 -2.41 4.30 -28.63
C PHE A 36 -1.57 5.26 -27.81
N THR A 37 -2.16 5.71 -26.71
CA THR A 37 -1.52 6.50 -25.66
C THR A 37 -1.66 5.74 -24.35
N VAL A 38 -0.56 5.59 -23.62
CA VAL A 38 -0.55 4.96 -22.29
C VAL A 38 -0.44 6.04 -21.23
N PHE A 39 -1.48 6.16 -20.40
CA PHE A 39 -1.55 7.04 -19.25
C PHE A 39 -1.19 6.25 -18.00
N LYS A 40 -0.23 6.75 -17.22
CA LYS A 40 0.18 6.14 -15.95
C LYS A 40 -0.44 6.87 -14.79
N PHE A 41 -1.01 6.11 -13.87
CA PHE A 41 -1.66 6.65 -12.71
C PHE A 41 -1.33 5.86 -11.45
N ARG A 42 -1.11 6.54 -10.33
CA ARG A 42 -0.99 5.85 -9.04
C ARG A 42 -2.33 5.20 -8.67
N ASP A 43 -2.27 3.95 -8.20
CA ASP A 43 -3.39 3.27 -7.57
C ASP A 43 -3.62 3.87 -6.18
N ASN A 44 -4.88 3.90 -5.73
CA ASN A 44 -5.25 4.30 -4.36
C ASN A 44 -4.81 3.26 -3.32
N LEU A 45 -4.63 2.02 -3.77
CA LEU A 45 -4.24 0.91 -2.91
C LEU A 45 -2.77 1.03 -2.49
N THR A 46 -2.56 0.95 -1.18
CA THR A 46 -1.25 0.89 -0.54
C THR A 46 -1.02 -0.52 -0.03
N ASP A 47 0.04 -1.17 -0.52
CA ASP A 47 0.56 -2.42 0.04
C ASP A 47 1.42 -2.08 1.27
N LEU A 48 1.16 -2.78 2.36
CA LEU A 48 1.67 -2.45 3.70
C LEU A 48 1.98 -3.71 4.50
N ILE A 49 2.80 -3.56 5.54
CA ILE A 49 2.92 -4.55 6.60
C ILE A 49 2.10 -4.07 7.79
N GLU A 50 1.29 -4.93 8.38
CA GLU A 50 0.79 -4.70 9.73
C GLU A 50 1.46 -5.63 10.73
N PHE A 51 1.64 -5.09 11.92
CA PHE A 51 2.30 -5.76 13.03
C PHE A 51 1.25 -6.25 14.02
N ASN A 52 1.32 -7.51 14.45
CA ASN A 52 0.34 -8.03 15.40
C ASN A 52 0.57 -7.43 16.81
N GLY A 53 -0.40 -6.66 17.30
CA GLY A 53 -0.38 -6.00 18.60
C GLY A 53 -0.90 -6.83 19.78
N SER A 54 -1.21 -8.11 19.56
CA SER A 54 -1.74 -8.99 20.60
C SER A 54 -0.74 -9.18 21.74
N ALA A 55 -1.25 -9.31 22.96
CA ALA A 55 -0.42 -9.52 24.14
C ALA A 55 0.53 -10.73 23.95
N GLY A 56 1.81 -10.53 24.24
CA GLY A 56 2.85 -11.55 24.06
C GLY A 56 3.46 -11.59 22.66
N ASN A 57 2.92 -10.87 21.67
CA ASN A 57 3.56 -10.76 20.37
C ASN A 57 4.82 -9.87 20.46
N PRO A 58 5.96 -10.25 19.83
CA PRO A 58 7.18 -9.44 19.86
C PRO A 58 6.97 -8.02 19.30
N PHE A 59 6.04 -7.86 18.34
CA PHE A 59 5.76 -6.57 17.73
C PHE A 59 4.90 -5.63 18.58
N THR A 60 4.58 -5.98 19.83
CA THR A 60 4.10 -4.99 20.81
C THR A 60 5.15 -3.91 21.10
N LYS A 61 6.45 -4.21 20.91
CA LYS A 61 7.55 -3.26 21.03
C LYS A 61 7.69 -2.36 19.80
N LYS A 62 7.67 -1.05 20.02
CA LYS A 62 7.75 -0.04 18.94
C LYS A 62 9.09 -0.11 18.22
N GLU A 63 10.16 -0.33 18.97
CA GLU A 63 11.53 -0.42 18.50
C GLU A 63 11.69 -1.57 17.49
N LEU A 64 11.03 -2.71 17.72
CA LEU A 64 11.06 -3.83 16.78
C LEU A 64 10.32 -3.49 15.47
N ARG A 65 9.17 -2.82 15.54
CA ARG A 65 8.42 -2.38 14.34
C ARG A 65 9.25 -1.41 13.51
N GLN A 66 9.90 -0.45 14.17
CA GLN A 66 10.77 0.52 13.50
C GLN A 66 12.02 -0.14 12.93
N ALA A 67 12.61 -1.12 13.63
CA ALA A 67 13.73 -1.91 13.10
C ALA A 67 13.35 -2.63 11.80
N VAL A 68 12.17 -3.24 11.74
CA VAL A 68 11.66 -3.88 10.52
C VAL A 68 11.52 -2.87 9.38
N ALA A 69 10.90 -1.71 9.63
CA ALA A 69 10.71 -0.71 8.59
C ALA A 69 12.04 -0.18 8.03
N TYR A 70 13.00 0.17 8.89
CA TYR A 70 14.34 0.62 8.45
C TYR A 70 15.17 -0.47 7.75
N ALA A 71 14.88 -1.75 7.99
CA ALA A 71 15.60 -2.85 7.34
C ALA A 71 15.12 -3.13 5.91
N ILE A 72 13.92 -2.67 5.54
CA ILE A 72 13.34 -2.94 4.22
C ILE A 72 13.69 -1.81 3.26
N ASP A 73 14.44 -2.13 2.22
CA ASP A 73 14.64 -1.20 1.10
C ASP A 73 13.41 -1.19 0.18
N THR A 74 12.46 -0.33 0.49
CA THR A 74 11.22 -0.19 -0.29
C THR A 74 11.48 0.33 -1.70
N ALA A 75 12.55 1.11 -1.94
CA ALA A 75 12.91 1.55 -3.27
C ALA A 75 13.42 0.37 -4.13
N ALA A 76 14.33 -0.45 -3.58
CA ALA A 76 14.79 -1.67 -4.24
C ALA A 76 13.65 -2.70 -4.40
N MET A 77 12.79 -2.85 -3.40
CA MET A 77 11.60 -3.71 -3.48
C MET A 77 10.68 -3.27 -4.63
N CYS A 78 10.42 -1.97 -4.75
CA CYS A 78 9.60 -1.39 -5.82
C CYS A 78 10.15 -1.75 -7.21
N GLN A 79 11.47 -1.65 -7.40
CA GLN A 79 12.13 -2.05 -8.64
C GLN A 79 12.09 -3.56 -8.89
N ALA A 80 12.23 -4.38 -7.86
CA ALA A 80 12.18 -5.84 -8.00
C ALA A 80 10.77 -6.37 -8.30
N VAL A 81 9.74 -5.77 -7.70
CA VAL A 81 8.35 -6.25 -7.78
C VAL A 81 7.61 -5.67 -8.99
N ALA A 82 7.84 -4.40 -9.33
CA ALA A 82 7.18 -3.74 -10.46
C ALA A 82 8.07 -2.63 -11.07
N PRO A 83 9.09 -3.00 -11.87
CA PRO A 83 9.99 -2.04 -12.51
C PRO A 83 9.25 -0.92 -13.24
N GLY A 84 9.48 0.34 -12.84
CA GLY A 84 8.86 1.51 -13.46
C GLY A 84 7.32 1.62 -13.34
N ALA A 85 6.71 0.77 -12.50
CA ALA A 85 5.26 0.67 -12.29
C ALA A 85 4.88 0.65 -10.80
N CYS A 86 5.70 1.26 -9.96
CA CYS A 86 5.49 1.36 -8.52
C CYS A 86 6.02 2.70 -7.98
N ALA A 87 5.46 3.14 -6.86
CA ALA A 87 5.87 4.32 -6.10
C ALA A 87 5.99 3.96 -4.61
N VAL A 88 7.05 4.43 -3.96
CA VAL A 88 7.22 4.27 -2.51
C VAL A 88 6.11 5.06 -1.79
N ALA A 89 5.52 4.46 -0.76
CA ALA A 89 4.51 5.08 0.06
C ALA A 89 5.16 5.99 1.12
N ARG A 90 4.51 7.12 1.41
CA ARG A 90 4.90 8.05 2.48
C ARG A 90 3.96 7.99 3.67
N THR A 91 2.87 7.25 3.53
CA THR A 91 1.83 7.02 4.52
C THR A 91 0.97 5.85 4.02
N ILE A 92 -0.05 5.47 4.77
CA ILE A 92 -1.11 4.58 4.26
C ILE A 92 -2.08 5.46 3.48
N GLY A 93 -1.97 5.46 2.15
CA GLY A 93 -2.62 6.42 1.25
C GLY A 93 -1.61 7.24 0.45
N ASN A 94 -2.09 8.09 -0.47
CA ASN A 94 -1.25 8.86 -1.37
C ASN A 94 -1.93 10.15 -1.87
N ALA A 95 -1.27 10.88 -2.77
CA ALA A 95 -1.73 12.16 -3.31
C ALA A 95 -3.05 12.11 -4.11
N ASN A 96 -3.59 10.93 -4.43
CA ASN A 96 -4.91 10.83 -5.05
C ASN A 96 -6.06 11.15 -4.07
N PHE A 97 -5.79 11.11 -2.76
CA PHE A 97 -6.78 11.34 -1.73
C PHE A 97 -6.83 12.81 -1.32
N GLY A 98 -8.04 13.35 -1.17
CA GLY A 98 -8.27 14.66 -0.59
C GLY A 98 -7.64 14.77 0.80
N GLY A 99 -7.03 15.91 1.09
CA GLY A 99 -6.32 16.17 2.34
C GLY A 99 -4.90 15.58 2.43
N TYR A 100 -4.42 14.84 1.43
CA TYR A 100 -2.99 14.49 1.39
C TYR A 100 -2.13 15.76 1.40
N LEU A 101 -1.14 15.81 2.29
CA LEU A 101 -0.26 16.96 2.40
C LEU A 101 1.01 16.73 1.56
N ALA A 102 1.21 17.55 0.53
CA ALA A 102 2.36 17.43 -0.39
C ALA A 102 3.73 17.50 0.33
N LYS A 103 3.80 18.08 1.53
CA LYS A 103 5.03 18.10 2.34
C LYS A 103 5.54 16.69 2.69
N TRP A 104 4.65 15.71 2.80
CA TRP A 104 5.01 14.33 3.13
C TRP A 104 5.83 13.64 2.05
N ASP A 105 5.79 14.12 0.79
CA ASP A 105 6.58 13.56 -0.31
C ASP A 105 8.09 13.64 -0.05
N ASN A 106 8.51 14.67 0.71
CA ASN A 106 9.89 14.95 1.06
C ASN A 106 10.20 14.70 2.55
N GLU A 107 9.23 14.20 3.30
CA GLU A 107 9.41 13.90 4.72
C GLU A 107 10.05 12.51 4.90
N PRO A 108 11.03 12.35 5.82
CA PRO A 108 11.61 11.05 6.10
C PRO A 108 10.54 10.03 6.50
N TYR A 109 10.52 8.85 5.88
CA TYR A 109 9.53 7.81 6.13
C TYR A 109 10.17 6.42 6.13
N TYR A 110 11.05 6.19 7.10
CA TYR A 110 11.74 4.91 7.31
C TYR A 110 12.56 4.47 6.09
N GLU A 111 13.28 5.40 5.45
CA GLU A 111 14.22 5.08 4.37
C GLU A 111 15.24 4.03 4.84
N TYR A 112 15.64 3.13 3.94
CA TYR A 112 16.54 2.02 4.25
C TYR A 112 17.78 2.48 5.03
N ASN A 113 17.94 1.94 6.22
CA ASN A 113 19.05 2.22 7.10
C ASN A 113 19.33 1.00 7.98
N LEU A 114 20.15 0.08 7.48
CA LEU A 114 20.49 -1.15 8.18
C LEU A 114 21.17 -0.90 9.54
N ALA A 115 21.98 0.16 9.66
CA ALA A 115 22.62 0.50 10.92
C ALA A 115 21.58 0.89 11.98
N LYS A 116 20.64 1.77 11.62
CA LYS A 116 19.54 2.17 12.49
C LYS A 116 18.61 1.00 12.82
N ALA A 117 18.34 0.15 11.83
CA ALA A 117 17.56 -1.07 12.03
C ALA A 117 18.20 -2.01 13.07
N LYS A 118 19.53 -2.22 13.00
CA LYS A 118 20.28 -3.01 14.00
C LYS A 118 20.26 -2.39 15.39
N GLU A 119 20.41 -1.07 15.49
CA GLU A 119 20.31 -0.33 16.76
C GLU A 119 18.93 -0.52 17.41
N LEU A 120 17.85 -0.31 16.64
CA LEU A 120 16.48 -0.48 17.11
C LEU A 120 16.14 -1.93 17.42
N PHE A 121 16.67 -2.88 16.66
CA PHE A 121 16.51 -4.31 16.94
C PHE A 121 17.14 -4.68 18.29
N ALA A 122 18.35 -4.20 18.58
CA ALA A 122 18.96 -4.39 19.90
C ALA A 122 18.14 -3.69 21.01
N ALA A 123 17.67 -2.46 20.77
CA ALA A 123 16.83 -1.72 21.71
C ALA A 123 15.47 -2.40 21.99
N SER A 124 14.98 -3.22 21.06
CA SER A 124 13.77 -4.02 21.27
C SER A 124 13.96 -5.18 22.27
N GLY A 125 15.20 -5.44 22.71
CA GLY A 125 15.54 -6.49 23.67
C GLY A 125 15.86 -7.85 23.05
N HIS A 126 15.91 -7.94 21.72
CA HIS A 126 16.25 -9.15 20.98
C HIS A 126 17.72 -9.16 20.56
N LYS A 127 18.26 -10.36 20.32
CA LYS A 127 19.59 -10.58 19.74
C LYS A 127 19.46 -11.32 18.40
N PRO A 128 20.41 -11.15 17.48
CA PRO A 128 20.44 -11.92 16.23
C PRO A 128 20.37 -13.42 16.52
N GLY A 129 19.44 -14.13 15.88
CA GLY A 129 19.21 -15.56 16.06
C GLY A 129 18.10 -15.93 17.05
N ASP A 130 17.69 -15.02 17.94
CA ASP A 130 16.74 -15.34 19.02
C ASP A 130 15.27 -15.12 18.63
N LEU A 131 15.01 -14.58 17.43
CA LEU A 131 13.66 -14.22 16.98
C LEU A 131 13.27 -14.93 15.69
N THR A 132 12.18 -15.69 15.76
CA THR A 132 11.46 -16.22 14.60
C THR A 132 10.06 -15.60 14.54
N VAL A 133 9.66 -15.12 13.36
CA VAL A 133 8.35 -14.48 13.13
C VAL A 133 7.63 -15.12 11.95
N ARG A 134 6.31 -15.17 12.01
CA ARG A 134 5.44 -15.68 10.94
C ARG A 134 4.88 -14.51 10.14
N LEU A 135 5.13 -14.53 8.83
CA LEU A 135 4.65 -13.53 7.88
C LEU A 135 3.51 -14.13 7.05
N LEU A 136 2.29 -13.66 7.28
CA LEU A 136 1.11 -14.05 6.52
C LEU A 136 0.98 -13.16 5.28
N GLY A 137 0.56 -13.74 4.15
CA GLY A 137 0.25 -13.01 2.92
C GLY A 137 -0.74 -13.77 2.04
N GLN A 138 -1.34 -13.09 1.07
CA GLN A 138 -2.13 -13.73 0.02
C GLN A 138 -1.21 -14.47 -0.95
N ASN A 139 -1.66 -15.63 -1.45
CA ASN A 139 -0.95 -16.44 -2.43
C ASN A 139 -1.06 -15.85 -3.84
N ASP A 140 -0.38 -14.73 -4.07
CA ASP A 140 -0.24 -14.10 -5.38
C ASP A 140 1.23 -13.75 -5.65
N SER A 141 1.63 -13.70 -6.93
CA SER A 141 3.03 -13.50 -7.33
C SER A 141 3.65 -12.23 -6.75
N ARG A 142 2.86 -11.16 -6.64
CA ARG A 142 3.35 -9.86 -6.12
C ARG A 142 3.61 -9.95 -4.61
N THR A 143 2.68 -10.51 -3.86
CA THR A 143 2.82 -10.74 -2.42
C THR A 143 3.97 -11.70 -2.13
N GLY A 144 4.15 -12.75 -2.93
CA GLY A 144 5.25 -13.69 -2.79
C GLY A 144 6.63 -13.02 -2.94
N LEU A 145 6.80 -12.18 -3.95
CA LEU A 145 8.05 -11.42 -4.13
C LEU A 145 8.29 -10.43 -2.97
N MET A 146 7.26 -9.69 -2.53
CA MET A 146 7.38 -8.80 -1.37
C MET A 146 7.78 -9.58 -0.11
N ALA A 147 7.17 -10.73 0.15
CA ALA A 147 7.48 -11.59 1.29
C ALA A 147 8.93 -12.09 1.29
N GLN A 148 9.45 -12.46 0.11
CA GLN A 148 10.85 -12.87 -0.05
C GLN A 148 11.82 -11.72 0.22
N VAL A 149 11.52 -10.50 -0.27
CA VAL A 149 12.33 -9.31 0.00
C VAL A 149 12.31 -8.98 1.49
N ILE A 150 11.15 -9.05 2.15
CA ILE A 150 11.03 -8.85 3.60
C ILE A 150 11.86 -9.90 4.35
N GLN A 151 11.74 -11.18 3.99
CA GLN A 151 12.51 -12.26 4.60
C GLN A 151 14.03 -12.03 4.47
N ALA A 152 14.51 -11.66 3.27
CA ALA A 152 15.92 -11.36 3.04
C ALA A 152 16.39 -10.11 3.81
N SER A 153 15.53 -9.09 3.92
CA SER A 153 15.81 -7.87 4.67
C SER A 153 15.98 -8.15 6.17
N LEU A 154 15.04 -8.92 6.74
CA LEU A 154 15.05 -9.24 8.18
C LEU A 154 16.12 -10.27 8.57
N ALA A 155 16.56 -11.12 7.63
CA ALA A 155 17.72 -11.98 7.83
C ALA A 155 19.00 -11.18 8.14
N GLN A 156 19.15 -9.95 7.64
CA GLN A 156 20.29 -9.08 7.93
C GLN A 156 20.30 -8.56 9.38
N LEU A 157 19.16 -8.64 10.08
CA LEU A 157 19.04 -8.41 11.53
C LEU A 157 19.22 -9.70 12.35
N GLY A 158 19.29 -10.85 11.70
CA GLY A 158 19.27 -12.17 12.35
C GLY A 158 17.87 -12.62 12.77
N ILE A 159 16.81 -12.07 12.16
CA ILE A 159 15.43 -12.51 12.37
C ILE A 159 15.10 -13.59 11.36
N THR A 160 14.58 -14.73 11.83
CA THR A 160 14.08 -15.80 10.94
C THR A 160 12.62 -15.54 10.58
N VAL A 161 12.31 -15.34 9.29
CA VAL A 161 10.93 -15.16 8.83
C VAL A 161 10.38 -16.46 8.24
N LYS A 162 9.27 -16.96 8.77
CA LYS A 162 8.48 -18.06 8.21
C LYS A 162 7.34 -17.48 7.36
N ILE A 163 7.51 -17.52 6.04
CA ILE A 163 6.50 -17.05 5.09
C ILE A 163 5.35 -18.07 5.05
N ASN A 164 4.12 -17.58 5.17
CA ASN A 164 2.89 -18.34 5.02
C ASN A 164 1.97 -17.63 4.01
N LEU A 165 2.02 -18.08 2.75
CA LEU A 165 1.13 -17.57 1.70
C LEU A 165 -0.07 -18.49 1.57
N VAL A 166 -1.27 -17.91 1.63
CA VAL A 166 -2.52 -18.66 1.62
C VAL A 166 -3.53 -18.06 0.65
N GLU A 167 -4.48 -18.88 0.19
CA GLU A 167 -5.57 -18.43 -0.67
C GLU A 167 -6.43 -17.34 -0.02
N VAL A 168 -7.04 -16.48 -0.83
CA VAL A 168 -7.76 -15.27 -0.38
C VAL A 168 -8.80 -15.55 0.71
N ALA A 169 -9.57 -16.63 0.60
CA ALA A 169 -10.57 -17.00 1.60
C ALA A 169 -9.94 -17.33 2.96
N VAL A 170 -8.83 -18.08 2.95
CA VAL A 170 -8.07 -18.45 4.16
C VAL A 170 -7.37 -17.22 4.75
N TYR A 171 -6.77 -16.38 3.90
CA TYR A 171 -6.18 -15.11 4.31
C TYR A 171 -7.19 -14.24 5.07
N ASN A 172 -8.40 -14.10 4.51
CA ASN A 172 -9.45 -13.27 5.10
C ASN A 172 -9.95 -13.79 6.46
N GLN A 173 -9.87 -15.11 6.69
CA GLN A 173 -10.13 -15.70 7.99
C GLN A 173 -8.96 -15.47 8.95
N MET A 174 -7.74 -15.80 8.53
CA MET A 174 -6.53 -15.74 9.37
C MET A 174 -6.17 -14.33 9.81
N GLN A 175 -6.43 -13.29 9.01
CA GLN A 175 -6.12 -11.91 9.40
C GLN A 175 -6.85 -11.47 10.69
N ASN A 176 -7.99 -12.09 11.00
CA ASN A 176 -8.81 -11.82 12.19
C ASN A 176 -8.45 -12.73 13.38
N ASP A 177 -7.51 -13.65 13.22
CA ASP A 177 -7.03 -14.54 14.28
C ASP A 177 -5.70 -14.01 14.84
N PRO A 178 -5.68 -13.51 16.09
CA PRO A 178 -4.47 -12.95 16.71
C PRO A 178 -3.35 -13.98 16.90
N THR A 179 -3.62 -15.28 16.75
CA THR A 179 -2.62 -16.35 16.88
C THR A 179 -2.02 -16.79 15.55
N ALA A 180 -2.59 -16.36 14.41
CA ALA A 180 -2.25 -16.90 13.09
C ALA A 180 -0.94 -16.34 12.50
N TYR A 181 -0.49 -15.16 12.93
CA TYR A 181 0.67 -14.46 12.37
C TYR A 181 1.33 -13.51 13.37
N ASP A 182 2.55 -13.06 13.06
CA ASP A 182 3.24 -12.01 13.80
C ASP A 182 3.33 -10.72 12.99
N MET A 183 3.43 -10.86 11.66
CA MET A 183 3.24 -9.79 10.68
C MET A 183 2.35 -10.26 9.54
N ILE A 184 1.66 -9.34 8.88
CA ILE A 184 0.82 -9.63 7.72
C ILE A 184 1.11 -8.61 6.61
N ILE A 185 1.31 -9.10 5.38
CA ILE A 185 1.28 -8.26 4.18
C ILE A 185 -0.18 -8.03 3.86
N ALA A 186 -0.62 -6.79 4.03
CA ALA A 186 -1.99 -6.39 3.82
C ALA A 186 -2.07 -5.20 2.86
N ARG A 187 -3.31 -4.80 2.59
CA ARG A 187 -3.62 -3.70 1.68
C ARG A 187 -4.62 -2.78 2.34
N ALA A 188 -4.50 -1.49 2.05
CA ALA A 188 -5.50 -0.49 2.41
C ALA A 188 -5.71 0.47 1.24
N ALA A 189 -6.97 0.76 0.99
CA ALA A 189 -7.42 1.79 0.07
C ALA A 189 -8.60 2.51 0.71
N GLY A 190 -9.13 3.52 0.05
CA GLY A 190 -10.37 4.18 0.44
C GLY A 190 -10.94 4.94 -0.75
N GLY A 191 -12.04 5.64 -0.52
CA GLY A 191 -12.51 6.68 -1.42
C GLY A 191 -12.19 8.06 -0.87
N ASP A 192 -12.12 9.05 -1.74
CA ASP A 192 -12.28 10.47 -1.45
C ASP A 192 -11.19 11.15 -0.60
N PHE A 193 -10.98 10.75 0.65
CA PHE A 193 -10.14 11.46 1.62
C PHE A 193 -9.07 10.58 2.26
N ILE A 194 -7.96 11.20 2.68
CA ILE A 194 -6.77 10.50 3.17
C ILE A 194 -7.03 9.71 4.46
N PHE A 195 -8.01 10.10 5.27
CA PHE A 195 -8.39 9.36 6.48
C PHE A 195 -9.15 8.07 6.19
N SER A 196 -9.71 7.87 4.98
CA SER A 196 -10.49 6.68 4.66
C SER A 196 -9.70 5.37 4.76
N PRO A 197 -8.50 5.23 4.17
CA PRO A 197 -7.68 4.04 4.42
C PRO A 197 -7.24 3.92 5.88
N TRP A 198 -7.08 5.03 6.63
CA TRP A 198 -6.74 4.99 8.05
C TRP A 198 -7.86 4.40 8.90
N LEU A 199 -9.13 4.73 8.62
CA LEU A 199 -10.28 4.10 9.26
C LEU A 199 -10.31 2.58 9.05
N LEU A 200 -9.84 2.08 7.89
CA LEU A 200 -9.81 0.64 7.66
C LEU A 200 -8.80 -0.09 8.56
N ILE A 201 -7.69 0.56 8.89
CA ILE A 201 -6.61 -0.03 9.70
C ILE A 201 -6.83 0.21 11.18
N TYR A 202 -7.19 1.44 11.56
CA TYR A 202 -7.02 1.92 12.92
C TYR A 202 -8.32 2.08 13.69
N ASP A 203 -9.48 2.12 13.04
CA ASP A 203 -10.75 2.30 13.74
C ASP A 203 -11.08 1.09 14.62
N GLN A 204 -11.09 1.32 15.95
CA GLN A 204 -11.38 0.29 16.94
C GLN A 204 -12.85 -0.14 16.95
N ASN A 205 -13.77 0.73 16.51
CA ASN A 205 -15.19 0.39 16.44
C ASN A 205 -15.47 -0.63 15.33
N ARG A 206 -14.66 -0.62 14.27
CA ARG A 206 -14.76 -1.58 13.15
C ARG A 206 -14.19 -2.96 13.49
N ASN A 207 -13.38 -3.05 14.53
CA ASN A 207 -12.51 -4.20 14.81
C ASN A 207 -12.62 -4.66 16.27
N LYS A 208 -13.86 -4.74 16.80
CA LYS A 208 -14.18 -5.31 18.13
C LYS A 208 -13.38 -4.69 19.29
N GLY A 209 -13.08 -3.39 19.21
CA GLY A 209 -12.40 -2.65 20.28
C GLY A 209 -10.87 -2.66 20.22
N THR A 210 -10.28 -3.11 19.11
CA THR A 210 -8.84 -2.99 18.80
C THR A 210 -8.66 -2.48 17.37
N THR A 211 -7.47 -2.05 16.96
CA THR A 211 -7.18 -1.82 15.52
C THR A 211 -7.32 -3.13 14.73
N ARG A 212 -7.26 -3.07 13.39
CA ARG A 212 -7.25 -4.26 12.52
C ARG A 212 -6.15 -5.27 12.91
N SER A 213 -5.06 -4.77 13.50
CA SER A 213 -3.93 -5.55 13.99
C SER A 213 -3.82 -5.58 15.51
N PHE A 214 -4.96 -5.55 16.20
CA PHE A 214 -5.10 -5.89 17.63
C PHE A 214 -4.50 -4.91 18.65
N PHE A 215 -4.11 -3.69 18.25
CA PHE A 215 -3.68 -2.67 19.21
C PHE A 215 -4.86 -1.97 19.88
N LYS A 216 -4.65 -1.46 21.10
CA LYS A 216 -5.56 -0.50 21.76
C LYS A 216 -4.80 0.79 22.03
N ASP A 217 -5.33 1.90 21.52
CA ASP A 217 -4.69 3.21 21.60
C ASP A 217 -5.73 4.32 21.54
N ASP A 218 -6.16 4.80 22.72
CA ASP A 218 -7.22 5.80 22.84
C ASP A 218 -6.81 7.16 22.26
N GLN A 219 -5.52 7.49 22.27
CA GLN A 219 -5.01 8.71 21.66
C GLN A 219 -5.07 8.61 20.13
N LEU A 220 -4.69 7.47 19.55
CA LEU A 220 -4.89 7.21 18.12
C LEU A 220 -6.37 7.34 17.74
N GLN A 221 -7.28 6.80 18.56
CA GLN A 221 -8.72 6.90 18.30
C GLN A 221 -9.22 8.35 18.37
N ALA A 222 -8.78 9.12 19.37
CA ALA A 222 -9.14 10.53 19.48
C ALA A 222 -8.70 11.33 18.25
N LEU A 223 -7.45 11.13 17.80
CA LEU A 223 -6.94 11.77 16.58
C LEU A 223 -7.72 11.31 15.33
N LEU A 224 -8.02 10.02 15.22
CA LEU A 224 -8.77 9.45 14.10
C LEU A 224 -10.19 10.02 14.02
N MET A 225 -10.89 10.08 15.16
CA MET A 225 -12.23 10.66 15.25
C MET A 225 -12.22 12.13 14.84
N THR A 226 -11.27 12.92 15.36
CA THR A 226 -11.12 14.33 14.98
C THR A 226 -10.91 14.50 13.47
N VAL A 227 -9.91 13.83 12.88
CA VAL A 227 -9.59 14.01 11.46
C VAL A 227 -10.68 13.48 10.52
N SER A 228 -11.47 12.49 10.96
CA SER A 228 -12.58 11.94 10.18
C SER A 228 -13.89 12.73 10.31
N SER A 229 -13.95 13.74 11.18
CA SER A 229 -15.13 14.59 11.37
C SER A 229 -15.17 15.74 10.35
N ILE A 230 -16.35 16.26 10.06
CA ILE A 230 -16.54 17.37 9.09
C ILE A 230 -15.71 18.58 9.52
N ASP A 231 -15.84 19.01 10.77
CA ASP A 231 -15.17 20.23 11.27
C ASP A 231 -13.68 19.98 11.60
N GLY A 232 -13.31 18.75 11.91
CA GLY A 232 -11.96 18.39 12.30
C GLY A 232 -11.04 17.99 11.15
N PHE A 233 -11.55 17.86 9.92
CA PHE A 233 -10.75 17.56 8.74
C PHE A 233 -9.97 18.80 8.23
N THR A 234 -8.97 19.22 9.00
CA THR A 234 -8.06 20.32 8.66
C THR A 234 -6.65 19.79 8.37
N PRO A 235 -5.80 20.53 7.61
CA PRO A 235 -4.42 20.12 7.37
C PRO A 235 -3.63 19.82 8.65
N GLU A 236 -3.87 20.56 9.73
CA GLU A 236 -3.19 20.38 11.02
C GLU A 236 -3.56 19.05 11.67
N ASN A 237 -4.86 18.70 11.70
CA ASN A 237 -5.32 17.45 12.28
C ASN A 237 -4.94 16.23 11.42
N VAL A 238 -4.96 16.41 10.09
CA VAL A 238 -4.47 15.41 9.14
C VAL A 238 -2.98 15.11 9.37
N ASP A 239 -2.17 16.15 9.55
CA ASP A 239 -0.75 15.97 9.86
C ASP A 239 -0.54 15.36 11.25
N ALA A 240 -1.30 15.81 12.26
CA ALA A 240 -1.19 15.27 13.62
C ALA A 240 -1.47 13.76 13.66
N PHE A 241 -2.50 13.29 12.96
CA PHE A 241 -2.76 11.86 12.81
C PHE A 241 -1.62 11.15 12.06
N HIS A 242 -1.17 11.72 10.93
CA HIS A 242 -0.08 11.15 10.14
C HIS A 242 1.22 11.00 10.94
N GLN A 243 1.62 12.01 11.72
CA GLN A 243 2.81 11.95 12.57
C GLN A 243 2.64 10.90 13.68
N TYR A 244 1.47 10.83 14.31
CA TYR A 244 1.23 9.88 15.39
C TYR A 244 1.28 8.43 14.90
N GLN A 245 0.57 8.10 13.81
CA GLN A 245 0.60 6.74 13.25
C GLN A 245 1.98 6.38 12.68
N LYS A 246 2.72 7.35 12.12
CA LYS A 246 4.11 7.16 11.70
C LYS A 246 5.02 6.86 12.88
N GLU A 247 4.85 7.53 14.03
CA GLU A 247 5.64 7.27 15.23
C GLU A 247 5.32 5.89 15.81
N LYS A 248 4.04 5.57 16.02
CA LYS A 248 3.59 4.28 16.59
C LYS A 248 3.88 3.11 15.67
N LEU A 249 3.75 3.31 14.36
CA LEU A 249 4.05 2.33 13.32
C LEU A 249 3.35 0.98 13.56
N TYR A 250 2.05 0.98 13.86
CA TYR A 250 1.26 -0.27 13.94
C TYR A 250 1.09 -0.92 12.57
N ALA A 251 1.15 -0.11 11.52
CA ALA A 251 1.24 -0.53 10.13
C ALA A 251 2.25 0.36 9.38
N TYR A 252 2.97 -0.24 8.43
CA TYR A 252 3.97 0.42 7.60
C TYR A 252 3.54 0.37 6.13
N GLY A 253 3.12 1.52 5.59
CA GLY A 253 2.85 1.65 4.15
C GLY A 253 4.15 1.54 3.36
N MET A 254 4.24 0.57 2.45
CA MET A 254 5.48 0.34 1.71
C MET A 254 5.39 0.91 0.30
N LEU A 255 4.40 0.45 -0.47
CA LEU A 255 4.33 0.69 -1.91
C LEU A 255 2.90 1.06 -2.32
N SER A 256 2.77 1.86 -3.37
CA SER A 256 1.57 1.89 -4.21
C SER A 256 1.99 1.55 -5.64
N PHE A 257 1.14 0.85 -6.37
CA PHE A 257 1.44 0.50 -7.76
C PHE A 257 0.89 1.55 -8.72
N LEU A 258 1.41 1.55 -9.94
CA LEU A 258 0.88 2.36 -11.03
C LEU A 258 -0.02 1.49 -11.90
N ASN A 259 -1.23 1.99 -12.15
CA ASN A 259 -2.16 1.43 -13.11
C ASN A 259 -2.01 2.15 -14.44
N ASN A 260 -2.03 1.38 -15.52
CA ASN A 260 -1.99 1.91 -16.88
C ASN A 260 -3.41 2.01 -17.42
N VAL A 261 -3.74 3.17 -17.96
CA VAL A 261 -4.93 3.34 -18.80
C VAL A 261 -4.45 3.51 -20.23
N VAL A 262 -4.91 2.64 -21.12
CA VAL A 262 -4.58 2.73 -22.55
C VAL A 262 -5.78 3.34 -23.26
N GLY A 263 -5.55 4.45 -23.94
CA GLY A 263 -6.53 5.09 -24.83
C GLY A 263 -6.06 5.04 -26.27
N VAL A 264 -6.98 5.09 -27.23
CA VAL A 264 -6.65 5.42 -28.61
C VAL A 264 -6.08 6.84 -28.69
N LYS A 265 -5.22 7.12 -29.67
CA LYS A 265 -4.43 8.37 -29.77
C LYS A 265 -5.24 9.66 -29.64
N GLY A 266 -6.49 9.66 -30.10
CA GLY A 266 -7.36 10.83 -30.02
C GLY A 266 -7.85 11.15 -28.60
N ILE A 267 -7.64 10.29 -27.61
CA ILE A 267 -7.80 10.63 -26.19
C ILE A 267 -6.50 11.27 -25.72
N THR A 268 -6.54 12.56 -25.40
CA THR A 268 -5.34 13.34 -25.06
C THR A 268 -5.13 13.47 -23.56
N LYS A 269 -6.19 13.32 -22.76
CA LYS A 269 -6.14 13.30 -21.30
C LYS A 269 -7.22 12.43 -20.72
N VAL A 270 -6.85 11.58 -19.76
CA VAL A 270 -7.79 10.76 -18.99
C VAL A 270 -8.07 11.42 -17.66
N VAL A 271 -9.35 11.67 -17.38
CA VAL A 271 -9.83 12.15 -16.08
C VAL A 271 -10.43 10.97 -15.29
N ARG A 272 -10.12 10.91 -13.99
CA ARG A 272 -10.62 9.88 -13.08
C ARG A 272 -11.26 10.51 -11.85
N ASP A 273 -12.23 9.81 -11.26
CA ASP A 273 -12.75 10.16 -9.94
C ASP A 273 -11.72 9.84 -8.84
N THR A 274 -12.02 10.27 -7.61
CA THR A 274 -11.23 10.02 -6.40
C THR A 274 -11.07 8.53 -6.07
N ARG A 275 -11.87 7.64 -6.67
CA ARG A 275 -11.77 6.18 -6.54
C ARG A 275 -10.95 5.56 -7.67
N GLY A 276 -10.36 6.38 -8.53
CA GLY A 276 -9.55 5.95 -9.67
C GLY A 276 -10.35 5.45 -10.87
N GLN A 277 -11.68 5.66 -10.90
CA GLN A 277 -12.53 5.26 -12.02
C GLN A 277 -12.48 6.31 -13.13
N ILE A 278 -12.34 5.89 -14.38
CA ILE A 278 -12.33 6.80 -15.54
C ILE A 278 -13.70 7.50 -15.63
N ILE A 279 -13.68 8.81 -15.89
CA ILE A 279 -14.87 9.60 -16.22
C ILE A 279 -14.78 9.97 -17.71
N PRO A 280 -15.35 9.17 -18.62
CA PRO A 280 -15.20 9.42 -20.07
C PRO A 280 -15.66 10.81 -20.49
N GLY A 281 -16.78 11.30 -19.94
CA GLY A 281 -17.31 12.63 -20.27
C GLY A 281 -16.44 13.81 -19.82
N ALA A 282 -15.47 13.58 -18.93
CA ALA A 282 -14.54 14.62 -18.45
C ALA A 282 -13.13 14.47 -19.05
N CYS A 283 -12.87 13.43 -19.85
CA CYS A 283 -11.61 13.27 -20.56
C CYS A 283 -11.49 14.33 -21.67
N GLU A 284 -10.26 14.62 -22.09
CA GLU A 284 -10.01 15.51 -23.22
C GLU A 284 -9.74 14.68 -24.47
N TYR A 285 -10.29 15.16 -25.59
CA TYR A 285 -10.25 14.49 -26.88
C TYR A 285 -9.70 15.44 -27.94
N ALA A 286 -8.96 14.89 -28.90
CA ALA A 286 -8.49 15.64 -30.05
C ALA A 286 -9.70 16.16 -30.86
N PRO A 287 -9.60 17.34 -31.49
CA PRO A 287 -10.73 17.94 -32.22
C PRO A 287 -11.30 17.06 -33.34
N ASP A 288 -10.49 16.16 -33.89
CA ASP A 288 -10.85 15.22 -34.95
C ASP A 288 -11.23 13.82 -34.43
N PHE A 289 -11.32 13.64 -33.11
CA PHE A 289 -11.70 12.38 -32.49
C PHE A 289 -13.17 12.05 -32.75
N LYS A 290 -13.44 10.84 -33.25
CA LYS A 290 -14.76 10.33 -33.60
C LYS A 290 -15.04 9.02 -32.88
#